data_AF-A0A059D4M0-F1
#
_entry.id   AF-A0A059D4M0-F1
#
_cell.length_a   1.000
_cell.length_b   1.000
_cell.length_c   1.000
_cell.angle_alpha   90.00
_cell.angle_beta   90.00
_cell.angle_gamma   90.00
#
_symmetry.space_group_name_H-M   'P 1'
#
loop_
_entity.id
_entity.type
_entity.pdbx_description
1 polymer ?
#
loop_
_entity_poly.entity_id
_entity_poly.type
_entity_poly.pdbx_seq_one_letter_code
_entity_poly.pdbx_strand_id
1 'polypeptide(L)'
;MDMVARIGRDVYKKNGVVTEVKSFGTVQLGYGIKKLDGRFFQGQMMQLTMMASPMMSKELHYLNREDRLLRWLLVNARIFLLGEALH
;
A
#
# COMPACT_ATOMS: atom_id res chain seq x y z
N MET A 1 5.77 10.23 7.35
CA MET A 1 5.82 8.93 8.07
C MET A 1 4.49 8.64 8.78
N ASP A 2 3.72 9.67 9.15
CA ASP A 2 2.51 9.56 9.97
C ASP A 2 1.38 8.72 9.35
N MET A 3 1.22 8.75 8.02
CA MET A 3 0.15 7.98 7.34
C MET A 3 0.33 6.46 7.51
N VAL A 4 1.56 5.96 7.33
CA VAL A 4 1.87 4.53 7.49
C VAL A 4 1.72 4.11 8.94
N ALA A 5 2.15 4.95 9.89
CA ALA A 5 1.94 4.71 11.31
C ALA A 5 0.46 4.66 11.69
N ARG A 6 -0.39 5.51 11.09
CA ARG A 6 -1.85 5.48 11.29
C ARG A 6 -2.47 4.18 10.79
N ILE A 7 -2.11 3.74 9.58
CA ILE A 7 -2.55 2.44 9.04
C ILE A 7 -2.11 1.31 9.98
N GLY A 8 -0.86 1.33 10.46
CA GLY A 8 -0.35 0.34 11.40
C GLY A 8 -1.15 0.28 12.72
N ARG A 9 -1.56 1.44 13.26
CA ARG A 9 -2.45 1.49 14.44
C ARG A 9 -3.83 0.92 14.14
N ASP A 10 -4.39 1.21 12.96
CA ASP A 10 -5.70 0.68 12.56
C ASP A 10 -5.67 -0.85 12.40
N VAL A 11 -4.59 -1.39 11.83
CA VAL A 11 -4.34 -2.84 11.76
C VAL A 11 -4.28 -3.44 13.17
N TYR A 12 -3.48 -2.85 14.06
CA TYR A 12 -3.32 -3.33 15.43
C TYR A 12 -4.64 -3.34 16.21
N LYS A 13 -5.43 -2.26 16.11
CA LYS A 13 -6.76 -2.15 16.76
C LYS A 13 -7.74 -3.22 16.30
N LYS A 14 -7.57 -3.78 15.11
CA LYS A 14 -8.44 -4.83 14.55
C LYS A 14 -7.84 -6.23 14.68
N ASN A 15 -6.93 -6.43 15.63
CA ASN A 15 -6.22 -7.69 15.86
C ASN A 15 -5.46 -8.20 14.62
N GLY A 16 -5.07 -7.29 13.73
CA GLY A 16 -4.16 -7.59 12.64
C GLY A 16 -2.71 -7.44 13.07
N VAL A 17 -1.82 -8.03 12.30
CA VAL A 17 -0.37 -7.99 12.53
C VAL A 17 0.29 -7.33 11.32
N VAL A 18 1.14 -6.33 11.55
CA VAL A 18 2.02 -5.78 10.51
C VAL A 18 3.30 -6.60 10.53
N THR A 19 3.69 -7.17 9.39
CA THR A 19 4.87 -8.03 9.26
C THR A 19 6.07 -7.29 8.70
N GLU A 20 5.87 -6.31 7.81
CA GLU A 20 6.96 -5.56 7.19
C GLU A 20 6.52 -4.15 6.79
N VAL A 21 7.45 -3.19 6.91
CA VAL A 21 7.31 -1.84 6.34
C VAL A 21 8.56 -1.52 5.53
N LYS A 22 8.38 -1.27 4.23
CA LYS A 22 9.47 -1.00 3.29
C LYS A 22 9.26 0.35 2.62
N SER A 23 10.34 1.13 2.52
CA SER A 23 10.38 2.37 1.74
C SER A 23 11.28 2.16 0.53
N PHE A 24 10.79 2.57 -0.64
CA PHE A 24 11.55 2.55 -1.90
C PHE A 24 12.05 3.96 -2.27
N GLY A 25 11.79 4.96 -1.42
CA GLY A 25 12.15 6.35 -1.68
C GLY A 25 11.40 6.95 -2.87
N THR A 26 12.06 7.90 -3.53
CA THR A 26 11.53 8.57 -4.73
C THR A 26 11.62 7.65 -5.93
N VAL A 27 10.47 7.34 -6.53
CA VAL A 27 10.35 6.56 -7.76
C VAL A 27 9.82 7.44 -8.90
N GLN A 28 10.31 7.21 -10.12
CA GLN A 28 9.76 7.83 -11.32
C GLN A 28 8.54 7.06 -11.80
N LEU A 29 7.45 7.77 -12.10
CA LEU A 29 6.21 7.20 -12.57
C LEU A 29 6.26 7.06 -14.10
N GLY A 30 5.80 5.92 -14.62
CA GLY A 30 5.77 5.68 -16.07
C GLY A 30 4.85 6.62 -16.85
N TYR A 31 3.93 7.29 -16.16
CA TYR A 31 3.10 8.36 -16.69
C TYR A 31 2.75 9.36 -15.58
N GLY A 32 2.44 10.60 -15.97
CA GLY A 32 2.06 11.63 -15.01
C GLY A 32 0.66 11.42 -14.43
N ILE A 33 0.55 11.24 -13.11
CA ILE A 33 -0.71 11.13 -12.37
C ILE A 33 -1.27 12.55 -12.12
N LYS A 34 -2.54 12.77 -12.46
CA LYS A 34 -3.22 14.06 -12.24
C LYS A 34 -3.94 14.07 -10.89
N LYS A 35 -3.67 15.10 -10.08
CA LYS A 35 -4.35 15.46 -8.83
C LYS A 35 -4.86 16.91 -8.94
N LEU A 36 -5.56 17.40 -7.92
CA LEU A 36 -6.01 18.80 -7.87
C LEU A 36 -4.82 19.77 -7.92
N ASP A 37 -3.71 19.43 -7.26
CA ASP A 37 -2.51 20.26 -7.19
C ASP A 37 -1.62 20.22 -8.45
N GLY A 38 -1.97 19.41 -9.46
CA GLY A 38 -1.23 19.32 -10.71
C GLY A 38 -0.92 17.90 -11.14
N ARG A 39 0.12 17.75 -11.98
CA ARG A 39 0.52 16.46 -12.57
C ARG A 39 1.88 16.03 -12.02
N PHE A 40 1.91 14.86 -11.40
CA PHE A 40 3.08 14.32 -10.72
C PHE A 40 3.72 13.22 -11.58
N PHE A 41 5.02 13.33 -11.84
CA PHE A 41 5.82 12.34 -12.59
C PHE A 41 6.80 11.57 -11.70
N GLN A 42 6.92 11.96 -10.43
CA GLN A 42 7.72 11.28 -9.41
C GLN A 42 6.90 11.22 -8.13
N GLY A 43 7.16 10.21 -7.29
CA GLY A 43 6.46 10.05 -6.02
C GLY A 43 7.26 9.21 -5.03
N GLN A 44 6.88 9.27 -3.76
CA GLN A 44 7.42 8.36 -2.75
C GLN A 44 6.65 7.04 -2.79
N MET A 45 7.36 5.91 -2.84
CA MET A 45 6.74 4.59 -2.77
C MET A 45 7.05 3.93 -1.43
N MET A 46 5.99 3.46 -0.76
CA MET A 46 6.08 2.68 0.46
C MET A 46 5.22 1.43 0.32
N GLN A 47 5.67 0.34 0.92
CA GLN A 47 4.94 -0.92 1.00
C GLN A 47 4.80 -1.29 2.46
N LEU A 48 3.61 -1.73 2.83
CA LEU A 48 3.33 -2.27 4.15
C LEU A 48 2.68 -3.64 3.97
N THR A 49 3.28 -4.63 4.59
CA THR A 49 2.81 -6.01 4.58
C THR A 49 2.10 -6.27 5.92
N MET A 50 0.86 -6.71 5.85
CA MET A 50 0.01 -6.96 7.02
C MET A 50 -0.81 -8.24 6.84
N MET A 51 -1.11 -8.88 7.95
CA MET A 51 -2.09 -9.95 8.09
C MET A 51 -3.27 -9.37 8.87
N ALA A 52 -4.39 -9.12 8.21
CA ALA A 52 -5.56 -8.49 8.83
C ALA A 52 -6.86 -9.10 8.29
N SER A 53 -7.97 -8.79 8.96
CA SER A 53 -9.31 -9.20 8.51
C SER A 53 -9.60 -8.67 7.09
N PRO A 54 -10.32 -9.43 6.23
CA PRO A 54 -10.74 -8.97 4.89
C PRO A 54 -11.51 -7.64 4.90
N MET A 55 -12.15 -7.31 6.02
CA MET A 55 -12.88 -6.05 6.21
C MET A 55 -11.96 -4.81 6.19
N MET A 56 -10.66 -4.99 6.39
CA MET A 56 -9.68 -3.90 6.36
C MET A 56 -9.66 -3.15 5.02
N SER A 57 -10.01 -3.82 3.91
CA SER A 57 -10.15 -3.21 2.59
C SER A 57 -11.13 -2.04 2.55
N LYS A 58 -12.27 -2.15 3.25
CA LYS A 58 -13.29 -1.09 3.34
C LYS A 58 -12.82 0.06 4.22
N GLU A 59 -12.10 -0.25 5.29
CA GLU A 59 -11.57 0.74 6.23
C GLU A 59 -10.53 1.63 5.56
N LEU A 60 -9.63 1.04 4.78
CA LEU A 60 -8.59 1.76 4.04
C LEU A 60 -9.14 2.72 2.99
N HIS A 61 -10.44 2.70 2.69
CA HIS A 61 -11.07 3.62 1.75
C HIS A 61 -10.95 5.10 2.19
N TYR A 62 -10.72 5.38 3.47
CA TYR A 62 -10.44 6.75 3.94
C TYR A 62 -9.19 7.35 3.28
N LEU A 63 -8.25 6.54 2.81
CA LEU A 63 -7.02 6.99 2.14
C LEU A 63 -7.31 7.81 0.88
N ASN A 64 -8.48 7.64 0.26
CA ASN A 64 -8.88 8.47 -0.88
C ASN A 64 -9.05 9.95 -0.53
N ARG A 65 -9.26 10.29 0.74
CA ARG A 65 -9.36 11.68 1.22
C ARG A 65 -7.99 12.33 1.48
N GLU A 66 -6.90 11.57 1.40
CA GLU A 66 -5.57 12.10 1.66
C GLU A 66 -5.01 12.77 0.39
N ASP A 67 -4.83 14.09 0.44
CA ASP A 67 -4.39 14.88 -0.72
C ASP A 67 -2.98 14.49 -1.19
N ARG A 68 -2.09 14.20 -0.24
CA ARG A 68 -0.69 13.82 -0.49
C ARG A 68 -0.51 12.45 -1.12
N LEU A 69 -1.53 11.60 -1.05
CA LEU A 69 -1.48 10.25 -1.58
C LEU A 69 -1.86 10.24 -3.06
N LEU A 70 -0.89 9.96 -3.93
CA LEU A 70 -1.11 9.86 -5.37
C LEU A 70 -1.93 8.61 -5.74
N ARG A 71 -1.57 7.47 -5.15
CA ARG A 71 -2.23 6.18 -5.38
C ARG A 71 -1.94 5.23 -4.23
N TRP A 72 -2.95 4.46 -3.82
CA TRP A 72 -2.77 3.29 -2.97
C TRP A 72 -3.37 2.06 -3.64
N LEU A 73 -2.83 0.90 -3.28
CA LEU A 73 -3.27 -0.40 -3.74
C LEU A 73 -3.16 -1.36 -2.57
N LEU A 74 -4.23 -2.12 -2.33
CA LEU A 74 -4.21 -3.27 -1.42
C LEU A 74 -4.27 -4.53 -2.27
N VAL A 75 -3.30 -5.42 -2.10
CA VAL A 75 -3.18 -6.66 -2.86
C VAL A 75 -3.09 -7.82 -1.87
N ASN A 76 -3.87 -8.87 -2.10
CA ASN A 76 -3.73 -10.12 -1.35
C ASN A 76 -2.50 -10.88 -1.84
N ALA A 77 -1.60 -11.19 -0.91
CA ALA A 77 -0.46 -12.04 -1.19
C ALA A 77 -0.96 -13.43 -1.63
N ARG A 78 -0.57 -13.84 -2.84
CA ARG A 78 -0.77 -15.20 -3.33
C ARG A 78 0.59 -15.86 -3.38
N ILE A 79 0.71 -17.03 -2.77
CA ILE A 79 1.90 -17.86 -2.93
C ILE A 79 1.90 -18.33 -4.38
N PHE A 80 2.95 -17.95 -5.12
CA PHE A 80 3.16 -18.44 -6.47
C PHE A 80 4.05 -19.69 -6.38
N LEU A 81 3.44 -20.87 -6.45
CA LEU A 81 4.15 -22.13 -6.59
C LEU A 81 4.48 -22.30 -8.08
N LEU A 82 5.68 -21.91 -8.50
CA LEU A 82 6.18 -22.27 -9.82
C LEU A 82 6.50 -23.77 -9.76
N GLY A 83 5.61 -24.58 -10.35
CA GLY A 83 5.72 -26.03 -10.35
C GLY A 83 7.01 -26.49 -11.01
N GLU A 84 7.71 -27.37 -10.30
CA GLU A 84 8.59 -28.38 -10.88
C GLU A 84 7.76 -29.23 -11.87
N ALA A 85 7.72 -28.81 -13.13
CA ALA A 85 7.13 -29.56 -14.24
C ALA A 85 8.14 -29.64 -15.38
N LEU A 86 9.35 -30.11 -15.07
CA LEU A 86 10.36 -30.54 -16.03
C LEU A 86 11.10 -31.73 -15.40
N HIS A 87 10.49 -32.91 -15.53
CA HIS A 87 11.15 -34.20 -15.39
C HIS A 87 10.55 -35.13 -16.45
#